data_AF-L7WD15-F1
#
_entry.id   AF-L7WD15-F1
#
_cell.length_a   1.000
_cell.length_b   1.000
_cell.length_c   1.000
_cell.angle_alpha   90.00
_cell.angle_beta   90.00
_cell.angle_gamma   90.00
#
_symmetry.space_group_name_H-M   'P 1'
#
loop_
_entity.id
_entity.type
_entity.pdbx_description
1 polymer ?
#
loop_
_entity_poly.entity_id
_entity_poly.type
_entity_poly.pdbx_seq_one_letter_code
_entity_poly.pdbx_strand_id
1 'polypeptide(L)'
;MKLAIIVAFFILSASKKIYAQNDHLEPVKSIFDEYDFRFVYHSDIRKILMNGMSDAPEVRFLIIPSFATEEVVAIEKEDENYYIIHHRMTKSIWYTDENKEDIKVQKTKVRISKFDAQLYIDLFKAAMSKRKYPHKMNFGTDGNNYYFSVYDSPLKTGTTWSPRKGTKMKELVDIGNSLIKLALQSEKGKIAQLNDETKLKINQLKTRF
;
A
#
# COMPACT_ATOMS: atom_id res chain seq x y z
N MET A 1 -51.84 -3.16 19.93
CA MET A 1 -50.80 -2.12 19.70
C MET A 1 -49.43 -2.42 20.33
N LYS A 2 -49.29 -3.22 21.41
CA LYS A 2 -47.97 -3.51 22.01
C LYS A 2 -47.18 -4.65 21.33
N LEU A 3 -47.83 -5.54 20.58
CA LEU A 3 -47.15 -6.65 19.87
C LEU A 3 -46.45 -6.22 18.57
N ALA A 4 -46.95 -5.18 17.90
CA ALA A 4 -46.40 -4.69 16.63
C ALA A 4 -45.05 -3.96 16.80
N ILE A 5 -44.79 -3.39 17.98
CA ILE A 5 -43.55 -2.65 18.27
C ILE A 5 -42.36 -3.58 18.52
N ILE A 6 -42.61 -4.79 19.05
CA ILE A 6 -41.55 -5.77 19.35
C ILE A 6 -41.02 -6.43 18.06
N VAL A 7 -41.90 -6.67 17.07
CA VAL A 7 -41.51 -7.23 15.77
C VAL A 7 -40.68 -6.23 14.95
N ALA A 8 -40.96 -4.93 15.07
CA ALA A 8 -40.17 -3.87 14.40
C ALA A 8 -38.72 -3.76 14.95
N PHE A 9 -38.49 -4.03 16.24
CA PHE A 9 -37.15 -4.02 16.83
C PHE A 9 -36.31 -5.27 16.47
N PHE A 10 -36.97 -6.40 16.23
CA PHE A 10 -36.31 -7.64 15.81
C PHE A 10 -35.94 -7.65 14.31
N ILE A 11 -36.68 -6.93 13.47
CA ILE A 11 -36.37 -6.79 12.04
C ILE A 11 -35.22 -5.78 11.82
N LEU A 12 -35.05 -4.78 12.69
CA LEU A 12 -33.96 -3.81 12.59
C LEU A 12 -32.57 -4.35 12.99
N SER A 13 -32.53 -5.47 13.71
CA SER A 13 -31.28 -6.15 14.09
C SER A 13 -30.79 -7.15 13.03
N ALA A 14 -31.61 -7.46 12.02
CA ALA A 14 -31.33 -8.46 10.99
C ALA A 14 -30.70 -7.89 9.68
N SER A 15 -30.52 -6.57 9.55
CA SER A 15 -30.07 -5.94 8.30
C SER A 15 -28.80 -5.10 8.41
N LYS A 16 -27.82 -5.55 9.21
CA LYS A 16 -26.41 -5.19 8.97
C LYS A 16 -25.67 -6.43 8.50
N LYS A 17 -25.91 -6.84 7.25
CA LYS A 17 -24.82 -7.46 6.48
C LYS A 17 -23.79 -6.36 6.29
N ILE A 18 -22.96 -6.14 7.31
CA ILE A 18 -21.73 -5.36 7.17
C ILE A 18 -21.00 -6.05 6.04
N TYR A 19 -20.94 -5.42 4.87
CA TYR A 19 -20.11 -5.88 3.78
C TYR A 19 -18.70 -5.98 4.35
N ALA A 20 -18.28 -7.19 4.69
CA ALA A 20 -16.93 -7.46 5.13
C ALA A 20 -16.06 -7.21 3.89
N GLN A 21 -15.34 -6.10 3.88
CA GLN A 21 -14.31 -5.87 2.89
C GLN A 21 -13.29 -7.00 3.03
N ASN A 22 -12.76 -7.48 1.91
CA ASN A 22 -11.78 -8.56 1.95
C ASN A 22 -10.58 -8.14 2.81
N ASP A 23 -10.26 -8.95 3.82
CA ASP A 23 -9.16 -8.67 4.75
C ASP A 23 -7.85 -9.40 4.34
N HIS A 24 -7.59 -9.38 3.04
CA HIS A 24 -6.40 -9.88 2.38
C HIS A 24 -6.11 -9.05 1.14
N LEU A 25 -4.87 -9.09 0.67
CA LEU A 25 -4.52 -8.47 -0.60
C LEU A 25 -5.18 -9.21 -1.76
N GLU A 26 -5.51 -8.47 -2.80
CA GLU A 26 -5.94 -9.00 -4.09
C GLU A 26 -4.76 -9.02 -5.06
N PRO A 27 -4.69 -9.96 -6.03
CA PRO A 27 -3.71 -9.89 -7.11
C PRO A 27 -3.84 -8.58 -7.89
N VAL A 28 -2.70 -7.96 -8.21
CA VAL A 28 -2.67 -6.84 -9.16
C VAL A 28 -3.09 -7.38 -10.52
N LYS A 29 -3.94 -6.62 -11.22
CA LYS A 29 -4.37 -6.97 -12.58
C LYS A 29 -3.18 -6.99 -13.54
N SER A 30 -3.24 -7.91 -14.49
CA SER A 30 -2.24 -8.00 -15.55
C SER A 30 -2.66 -7.16 -16.76
N ILE A 31 -1.77 -7.05 -17.75
CA ILE A 31 -2.09 -6.45 -19.06
C ILE A 31 -3.24 -7.18 -19.79
N PHE A 32 -3.59 -8.41 -19.40
CA PHE A 32 -4.69 -9.17 -19.99
C PHE A 32 -6.05 -8.85 -19.36
N ASP A 33 -6.07 -8.25 -18.16
CA ASP A 33 -7.29 -8.04 -17.36
C ASP A 33 -7.54 -6.56 -17.02
N GLU A 34 -6.65 -5.68 -17.49
CA GLU A 34 -6.64 -4.25 -17.23
C GLU A 34 -7.14 -3.47 -18.46
N TYR A 35 -7.86 -2.37 -18.22
CA TYR A 35 -8.32 -1.49 -19.29
C TYR A 35 -7.15 -0.68 -19.89
N ASP A 36 -7.22 -0.37 -21.18
CA ASP A 36 -6.17 0.39 -21.89
C ASP A 36 -5.78 1.69 -21.16
N PHE A 37 -6.76 2.48 -20.73
CA PHE A 37 -6.48 3.74 -20.02
C PHE A 37 -5.74 3.53 -18.69
N ARG A 38 -6.00 2.41 -18.00
CA ARG A 38 -5.31 2.03 -16.75
C ARG A 38 -3.89 1.55 -17.03
N PHE A 39 -3.71 0.78 -18.11
CA PHE A 39 -2.40 0.36 -18.55
C PHE A 39 -1.49 1.55 -18.91
N VAL A 40 -2.01 2.53 -19.66
CA VAL A 40 -1.28 3.77 -19.99
C VAL A 40 -0.92 4.53 -18.71
N TYR A 41 -1.88 4.70 -17.80
CA TYR A 41 -1.68 5.38 -16.53
C TYR A 41 -0.62 4.69 -15.64
N HIS A 42 -0.67 3.35 -15.51
CA HIS A 42 0.35 2.59 -14.77
C HIS A 42 1.74 2.66 -15.44
N SER A 43 1.77 2.74 -16.77
CA SER A 43 3.02 2.95 -17.52
C SER A 43 3.63 4.33 -17.23
N ASP A 44 2.81 5.38 -17.17
CA ASP A 44 3.23 6.73 -16.79
C ASP A 44 3.78 6.76 -15.34
N ILE A 45 3.11 6.07 -14.41
CA ILE A 45 3.60 5.93 -13.02
C ILE A 45 4.99 5.28 -13.02
N ARG A 46 5.18 4.18 -13.75
CA ARG A 46 6.47 3.49 -13.79
C ARG A 46 7.56 4.38 -14.41
N LYS A 47 7.23 5.06 -15.52
CA LYS A 47 8.16 5.90 -16.27
C LYS A 47 8.59 7.14 -15.48
N ILE A 48 7.65 7.81 -14.82
CA ILE A 48 7.85 9.11 -14.18
C ILE A 48 8.14 8.93 -12.68
N LEU A 49 7.19 8.39 -11.92
CA LEU A 49 7.29 8.28 -10.47
C LEU A 49 8.36 7.27 -10.04
N MET A 50 8.42 6.09 -10.67
CA MET A 50 9.37 5.04 -10.28
C MET A 50 10.72 5.14 -10.99
N ASN A 51 10.99 6.24 -11.71
CA ASN A 51 12.24 6.43 -12.44
C ASN A 51 13.47 6.33 -11.52
N GLY A 52 14.33 5.35 -11.81
CA GLY A 52 15.56 5.08 -11.06
C GLY A 52 15.38 4.20 -9.81
N MET A 53 14.19 3.65 -9.57
CA MET A 53 13.97 2.62 -8.55
C MET A 53 14.30 1.23 -9.10
N SER A 54 14.75 0.32 -8.25
CA SER A 54 15.02 -1.07 -8.63
C SER A 54 13.76 -1.80 -9.06
N ASP A 55 13.80 -2.62 -10.12
CA ASP A 55 12.72 -3.53 -10.50
C ASP A 55 12.55 -4.73 -9.55
N ALA A 56 13.55 -4.98 -8.70
CA ALA A 56 13.54 -6.03 -7.67
C ALA A 56 13.73 -5.41 -6.27
N PRO A 57 12.78 -4.60 -5.78
CA PRO A 57 12.86 -4.02 -4.45
C PRO A 57 12.59 -5.08 -3.39
N GLU A 58 13.23 -4.98 -2.23
CA GLU A 58 12.94 -5.87 -1.10
C GLU A 58 11.47 -5.74 -0.68
N VAL A 59 10.99 -4.50 -0.56
CA VAL A 59 9.56 -4.17 -0.49
C VAL A 59 9.25 -2.89 -1.27
N ARG A 60 8.03 -2.75 -1.78
CA ARG A 60 7.50 -1.50 -2.35
C ARG A 60 6.06 -1.28 -1.94
N PHE A 61 5.73 -0.05 -1.58
CA PHE A 61 4.39 0.42 -1.26
C PHE A 61 4.09 1.65 -2.11
N LEU A 62 3.13 1.52 -3.02
CA LEU A 62 2.68 2.56 -3.95
C LEU A 62 1.25 2.98 -3.57
N ILE A 63 1.03 4.29 -3.56
CA ILE A 63 -0.26 4.94 -3.30
C ILE A 63 -0.70 5.65 -4.57
N ILE A 64 -1.85 5.23 -5.10
CA ILE A 64 -2.54 5.88 -6.21
C ILE A 64 -3.86 6.46 -5.66
N PRO A 65 -3.87 7.74 -5.25
CA PRO A 65 -5.08 8.41 -4.78
C PRO A 65 -5.97 8.88 -5.95
N SER A 66 -7.28 8.96 -5.73
CA SER A 66 -8.21 9.48 -6.75
C SER A 66 -8.10 11.00 -6.95
N PHE A 67 -7.73 11.75 -5.91
CA PHE A 67 -7.82 13.22 -5.89
C PHE A 67 -6.54 13.91 -5.38
N ALA A 68 -5.43 13.18 -5.32
CA ALA A 68 -4.15 13.70 -4.83
C ALA A 68 -2.98 13.24 -5.71
N THR A 69 -1.75 13.52 -5.30
CA THR A 69 -0.57 13.12 -6.05
C THR A 69 -0.10 11.72 -5.66
N GLU A 70 0.42 11.00 -6.64
CA GLU A 70 0.93 9.64 -6.52
C GLU A 70 2.26 9.62 -5.76
N GLU A 71 2.47 8.57 -4.98
CA GLU A 71 3.61 8.45 -4.09
C GLU A 71 4.01 6.99 -3.93
N VAL A 72 5.32 6.72 -3.89
CA VAL A 72 5.87 5.38 -3.73
C VAL A 72 7.01 5.39 -2.74
N VAL A 73 7.08 4.38 -1.90
CA VAL A 73 8.23 4.08 -1.07
C VAL A 73 8.68 2.64 -1.30
N ALA A 74 9.98 2.40 -1.29
CA ALA A 74 10.57 1.08 -1.36
C ALA A 74 11.68 0.93 -0.34
N ILE A 75 11.95 -0.32 0.04
CA ILE A 75 13.24 -0.70 0.61
C ILE A 75 14.03 -1.39 -0.49
N GLU A 76 15.23 -0.89 -0.75
CA GLU A 76 16.15 -1.44 -1.74
C GLU A 76 17.45 -1.81 -1.06
N LYS A 77 18.04 -2.92 -1.50
CA LYS A 77 19.35 -3.38 -1.06
C LYS A 77 20.40 -2.91 -2.05
N GLU A 78 21.41 -2.22 -1.55
CA GLU A 78 22.61 -1.82 -2.30
C GLU A 78 23.82 -2.34 -1.52
N ASP A 79 24.55 -3.28 -2.13
CA ASP A 79 25.59 -4.07 -1.47
C ASP A 79 25.07 -4.72 -0.18
N GLU A 80 25.70 -4.45 0.97
CA GLU A 80 25.28 -4.96 2.28
C GLU A 80 24.32 -4.03 3.04
N ASN A 81 23.90 -2.94 2.42
CA ASN A 81 23.09 -1.89 3.04
C ASN A 81 21.67 -1.86 2.52
N TYR A 82 20.75 -1.41 3.37
CA TYR A 82 19.35 -1.20 3.02
C TYR A 82 19.03 0.29 3.01
N TYR A 83 18.26 0.71 2.02
CA TYR A 83 17.84 2.09 1.85
C TYR A 83 16.33 2.17 1.67
N ILE A 84 15.72 3.14 2.33
CA ILE A 84 14.36 3.58 2.04
C ILE A 84 14.45 4.57 0.88
N ILE A 85 13.87 4.23 -0.26
CA ILE A 85 13.76 5.08 -1.44
C ILE A 85 12.33 5.57 -1.53
N HIS A 86 12.12 6.88 -1.47
CA HIS A 86 10.79 7.48 -1.44
C HIS A 86 10.67 8.54 -2.53
N HIS A 87 9.68 8.38 -3.41
CA HIS A 87 9.37 9.31 -4.47
C HIS A 87 7.93 9.81 -4.34
N ARG A 88 7.71 11.11 -4.57
CA ARG A 88 6.38 11.73 -4.60
C ARG A 88 6.24 12.67 -5.78
N MET A 89 5.14 12.56 -6.52
CA MET A 89 4.83 13.51 -7.59
C MET A 89 4.39 14.87 -7.02
N THR A 90 4.77 15.96 -7.71
CA THR A 90 4.29 17.31 -7.38
C THR A 90 2.92 17.61 -7.97
N LYS A 91 2.49 16.87 -8.99
CA LYS A 91 1.17 16.95 -9.65
C LYS A 91 0.66 15.55 -9.92
N SER A 92 -0.65 15.39 -9.96
CA SER A 92 -1.28 14.12 -10.29
C SER A 92 -1.16 13.84 -11.79
N ILE A 93 -0.82 12.61 -12.18
CA ILE A 93 -0.84 12.21 -13.60
C ILE A 93 -2.24 12.35 -14.17
N TRP A 94 -3.26 11.97 -13.39
CA TRP A 94 -4.64 11.94 -13.86
C TRP A 94 -5.17 13.31 -14.26
N TYR A 95 -4.71 14.36 -13.59
CA TYR A 95 -5.11 15.75 -13.85
C TYR A 95 -4.08 16.52 -14.68
N THR A 96 -3.16 15.82 -15.35
CA THR A 96 -2.14 16.42 -16.22
C THR A 96 -2.28 15.84 -17.62
N ASP A 97 -3.00 16.57 -18.48
CA ASP A 97 -3.31 16.13 -19.85
C ASP A 97 -2.12 16.31 -20.82
N GLU A 98 -1.35 17.40 -20.66
CA GLU A 98 -0.22 17.75 -21.52
C GLU A 98 1.10 17.76 -20.72
N ASN A 99 2.21 17.43 -21.39
CA ASN A 99 3.57 17.49 -20.84
C ASN A 99 3.75 16.73 -19.51
N LYS A 100 3.20 15.51 -19.42
CA LYS A 100 3.39 14.63 -18.25
C LYS A 100 4.87 14.42 -17.87
N GLU A 101 5.78 14.51 -18.83
CA GLU A 101 7.23 14.45 -18.59
C GLU A 101 7.76 15.60 -17.72
N ASP A 102 7.04 16.73 -17.63
CA ASP A 102 7.40 17.87 -16.80
C ASP A 102 6.95 17.71 -15.34
N ILE A 103 6.23 16.63 -15.01
CA ILE A 103 5.85 16.32 -13.64
C ILE A 103 7.12 16.06 -12.83
N LYS A 104 7.43 16.99 -11.93
CA LYS A 104 8.58 16.87 -11.03
C LYS A 104 8.30 15.79 -9.99
N VAL A 105 9.35 15.02 -9.66
CA VAL A 105 9.31 14.00 -8.62
C VAL A 105 10.26 14.42 -7.49
N GLN A 106 9.69 14.57 -6.29
CA GLN A 106 10.47 14.75 -5.07
C GLN A 106 11.04 13.39 -4.67
N LYS A 107 12.37 13.30 -4.51
CA LYS A 107 13.07 12.06 -4.21
C LYS A 107 13.80 12.16 -2.88
N THR A 108 13.62 11.15 -2.04
CA THR A 108 14.27 10.99 -0.74
C THR A 108 14.91 9.62 -0.67
N LYS A 109 16.17 9.55 -0.20
CA LYS A 109 16.90 8.30 0.02
C LYS A 109 17.56 8.34 1.39
N VAL A 110 17.24 7.35 2.22
CA VAL A 110 17.74 7.26 3.60
C VAL A 110 18.18 5.83 3.90
N ARG A 111 19.31 5.66 4.59
CA ARG A 111 19.77 4.33 5.03
C ARG A 111 18.91 3.84 6.20
N ILE A 112 18.48 2.59 6.17
CA ILE A 112 17.74 1.94 7.27
C ILE A 112 18.58 0.80 7.85
N SER A 113 18.39 0.50 9.14
CA SER A 113 19.03 -0.66 9.75
C SER A 113 18.56 -1.96 9.08
N LYS A 114 19.46 -2.94 8.92
CA LYS A 114 19.10 -4.26 8.36
C LYS A 114 17.99 -4.94 9.16
N PHE A 115 18.00 -4.78 10.49
CA PHE A 115 16.98 -5.35 11.36
C PHE A 115 15.60 -4.76 11.10
N ASP A 116 15.51 -3.43 11.02
CA ASP A 116 14.23 -2.76 10.77
C ASP A 116 13.73 -3.00 9.33
N ALA A 117 14.64 -3.06 8.35
CA ALA A 117 14.30 -3.45 6.99
C ALA A 117 13.67 -4.85 6.95
N GLN A 118 14.26 -5.82 7.67
CA GLN A 118 13.76 -7.18 7.73
C GLN A 118 12.34 -7.27 8.31
N LEU A 119 11.98 -6.41 9.26
CA LEU A 119 10.62 -6.36 9.81
C LEU A 119 9.58 -6.05 8.73
N TYR A 120 9.85 -5.09 7.85
CA TYR A 120 8.96 -4.79 6.71
C TYR A 120 8.92 -5.93 5.69
N ILE A 121 10.09 -6.48 5.36
CA ILE A 121 10.20 -7.59 4.40
C ILE A 121 9.37 -8.77 4.86
N ASP A 122 9.56 -9.21 6.10
CA ASP A 122 8.82 -10.34 6.68
C ASP A 122 7.31 -10.11 6.68
N LEU A 123 6.87 -8.90 7.05
CA LEU A 123 5.45 -8.56 7.06
C LEU A 123 4.84 -8.60 5.66
N PHE A 124 5.52 -8.01 4.67
CA PHE A 124 5.03 -7.99 3.29
C PHE A 124 5.01 -9.39 2.70
N LYS A 125 6.00 -10.23 2.98
CA LYS A 125 5.98 -11.66 2.60
C LYS A 125 4.80 -12.39 3.23
N ALA A 126 4.55 -12.18 4.53
CA ALA A 126 3.40 -12.77 5.22
C ALA A 126 2.07 -12.34 4.59
N ALA A 127 1.87 -11.04 4.35
CA ALA A 127 0.68 -10.51 3.69
C ALA A 127 0.48 -11.10 2.28
N MET A 128 1.55 -11.20 1.47
CA MET A 128 1.50 -11.78 0.13
C MET A 128 1.14 -13.26 0.13
N SER A 129 1.57 -14.02 1.14
CA SER A 129 1.22 -15.44 1.26
C SER A 129 -0.28 -15.70 1.42
N LYS A 130 -1.04 -14.68 1.84
CA LYS A 130 -2.50 -14.75 2.07
C LYS A 130 -3.30 -14.06 0.98
N ARG A 131 -2.65 -13.58 -0.08
CA ARG A 131 -3.28 -12.92 -1.23
C ARG A 131 -4.26 -13.86 -1.93
N LYS A 132 -5.47 -13.38 -2.20
CA LYS A 132 -6.55 -14.15 -2.85
C LYS A 132 -7.39 -13.22 -3.73
N TYR A 133 -8.01 -13.79 -4.76
CA TYR A 133 -9.01 -13.05 -5.52
C TYR A 133 -10.25 -12.77 -4.65
N PRO A 134 -10.87 -11.60 -4.81
CA PRO A 134 -12.06 -11.25 -4.04
C PRO A 134 -13.24 -12.12 -4.45
N HIS A 135 -14.07 -12.54 -3.48
CA HIS A 135 -15.35 -13.20 -3.79
C HIS A 135 -16.42 -12.22 -4.30
N LYS A 136 -16.28 -10.93 -3.97
CA LYS A 136 -17.18 -9.84 -4.36
C LYS A 136 -16.38 -8.56 -4.57
N MET A 137 -16.87 -7.71 -5.47
CA MET A 137 -16.27 -6.39 -5.70
C MET A 137 -16.25 -5.58 -4.41
N ASN A 138 -15.07 -5.09 -4.04
CA ASN A 138 -14.88 -4.21 -2.90
C ASN A 138 -15.24 -2.77 -3.29
N PHE A 139 -15.90 -2.05 -2.38
CA PHE A 139 -16.12 -0.60 -2.50
C PHE A 139 -15.26 0.12 -1.47
N GLY A 140 -14.40 1.02 -1.94
CA GLY A 140 -13.52 1.82 -1.11
C GLY A 140 -14.19 3.07 -0.56
N THR A 141 -13.69 3.57 0.58
CA THR A 141 -14.24 4.75 1.27
C THR A 141 -13.34 5.99 1.20
N ASP A 142 -12.05 5.85 0.89
CA ASP A 142 -11.07 6.95 0.89
C ASP A 142 -10.55 7.33 -0.51
N GLY A 143 -10.92 6.57 -1.54
CA GLY A 143 -10.50 6.82 -2.92
C GLY A 143 -9.05 6.45 -3.25
N ASN A 144 -8.31 5.81 -2.33
CA ASN A 144 -6.92 5.43 -2.55
C ASN A 144 -6.77 3.95 -2.89
N ASN A 145 -6.08 3.66 -4.00
CA ASN A 145 -5.58 2.33 -4.31
C ASN A 145 -4.17 2.18 -3.77
N TYR A 146 -3.95 1.10 -3.02
CA TYR A 146 -2.67 0.78 -2.42
C TYR A 146 -2.11 -0.46 -3.11
N TYR A 147 -0.85 -0.40 -3.51
CA TYR A 147 -0.14 -1.50 -4.15
C TYR A 147 1.08 -1.86 -3.32
N PHE A 148 1.29 -3.16 -3.17
CA PHE A 148 2.34 -3.75 -2.36
C PHE A 148 3.14 -4.67 -3.26
N SER A 149 4.46 -4.60 -3.17
CA SER A 149 5.36 -5.55 -3.82
C SER A 149 6.40 -6.04 -2.83
N VAL A 150 6.84 -7.28 -2.99
CA VAL A 150 7.94 -7.87 -2.22
C VAL A 150 8.73 -8.79 -3.14
N TYR A 151 10.04 -8.63 -3.17
CA TYR A 151 10.89 -9.55 -3.92
C TYR A 151 11.07 -10.83 -3.11
N ASP A 152 10.42 -11.89 -3.57
CA ASP A 152 10.48 -13.23 -2.98
C ASP A 152 10.55 -14.27 -4.09
N SER A 153 11.51 -14.01 -5.01
CA SER A 153 11.84 -14.74 -6.24
C SER A 153 10.74 -15.70 -6.72
N PRO A 154 9.81 -15.26 -7.59
CA PRO A 154 9.77 -13.97 -8.29
C PRO A 154 9.19 -12.80 -7.46
N LEU A 155 9.16 -11.59 -8.03
CA LEU A 155 8.45 -10.45 -7.46
C LEU A 155 6.96 -10.78 -7.27
N LYS A 156 6.44 -10.59 -6.07
CA LYS A 156 5.02 -10.77 -5.74
C LYS A 156 4.37 -9.42 -5.54
N THR A 157 3.17 -9.24 -6.09
CA THR A 157 2.42 -7.98 -6.02
C THR A 157 1.01 -8.20 -5.48
N GLY A 158 0.46 -7.22 -4.79
CA GLY A 158 -0.90 -7.25 -4.28
C GLY A 158 -1.47 -5.86 -4.13
N THR A 159 -2.79 -5.73 -4.12
CA THR A 159 -3.47 -4.45 -3.99
C THR A 159 -4.65 -4.53 -3.03
N THR A 160 -5.01 -3.38 -2.46
CA THR A 160 -6.26 -3.17 -1.75
C THR A 160 -6.76 -1.76 -2.04
N TRP A 161 -8.07 -1.60 -2.15
CA TRP A 161 -8.72 -0.30 -2.36
C TRP A 161 -9.36 0.18 -1.06
N SER A 162 -8.87 1.30 -0.51
CA SER A 162 -9.42 1.98 0.68
C SER A 162 -9.85 1.03 1.82
N PRO A 163 -8.93 0.30 2.46
CA PRO A 163 -9.29 -0.66 3.49
C PRO A 163 -9.89 0.01 4.74
N ARG A 164 -10.96 -0.60 5.29
CA ARG A 164 -11.70 -0.10 6.44
C ARG A 164 -10.90 -0.23 7.73
N LYS A 165 -11.12 0.71 8.64
CA LYS A 165 -10.54 0.68 9.99
C LYS A 165 -10.87 -0.65 10.69
N GLY A 166 -9.87 -1.22 11.37
CA GLY A 166 -9.97 -2.50 12.07
C GLY A 166 -9.68 -3.75 11.22
N THR A 167 -9.39 -3.58 9.92
CA THR A 167 -8.93 -4.67 9.04
C THR A 167 -7.41 -4.79 9.07
N LYS A 168 -6.87 -5.99 8.86
CA LYS A 168 -5.43 -6.20 8.61
C LYS A 168 -4.94 -5.38 7.42
N MET A 169 -5.76 -5.22 6.37
CA MET A 169 -5.39 -4.40 5.21
C MET A 169 -5.20 -2.93 5.57
N LYS A 170 -6.03 -2.37 6.46
CA LYS A 170 -5.85 -1.00 6.93
C LYS A 170 -4.59 -0.87 7.79
N GLU A 171 -4.34 -1.82 8.68
CA GLU A 171 -3.10 -1.84 9.47
C GLU A 171 -1.86 -1.97 8.58
N LEU A 172 -1.92 -2.78 7.52
CA LEU A 172 -0.84 -2.93 6.55
C LEU A 172 -0.57 -1.61 5.79
N VAL A 173 -1.63 -0.90 5.38
CA VAL A 173 -1.53 0.44 4.79
C VAL A 173 -0.92 1.44 5.78
N ASP A 174 -1.33 1.41 7.05
CA ASP A 174 -0.79 2.31 8.08
C ASP A 174 0.70 2.05 8.32
N ILE A 175 1.15 0.80 8.28
CA ILE A 175 2.56 0.43 8.34
C ILE A 175 3.31 0.91 7.08
N GLY A 176 2.73 0.76 5.88
CA GLY A 176 3.29 1.32 4.65
C GLY A 176 3.49 2.84 4.73
N ASN A 177 2.51 3.56 5.27
CA ASN A 177 2.61 5.00 5.53
C ASN A 177 3.67 5.33 6.59
N SER A 178 3.87 4.45 7.57
CA SER A 178 4.92 4.64 8.58
C SER A 178 6.34 4.58 7.96
N LEU A 179 6.52 3.80 6.89
CA LEU A 179 7.78 3.75 6.13
C LEU A 179 8.04 5.08 5.39
N ILE A 180 7.01 5.67 4.79
CA ILE A 180 7.08 7.02 4.20
C ILE A 180 7.46 8.04 5.26
N LYS A 181 6.76 8.02 6.39
CA LYS A 181 7.02 8.93 7.51
C LYS A 181 8.47 8.79 8.00
N LEU A 182 8.97 7.56 8.12
CA LEU A 182 10.34 7.28 8.49
C LEU A 182 11.33 7.89 7.49
N ALA A 183 11.09 7.76 6.18
CA ALA A 183 11.94 8.38 5.15
C ALA A 183 11.98 9.91 5.27
N LEU A 184 10.83 10.55 5.49
CA LEU A 184 10.70 12.01 5.54
C LEU A 184 11.24 12.64 6.84
N GLN A 185 11.19 11.91 7.95
CA GLN A 185 11.60 12.41 9.27
C GLN A 185 13.04 12.07 9.63
N SER A 186 13.67 11.14 8.90
CA SER A 186 15.04 10.75 9.20
C SER A 186 16.01 11.86 8.81
N GLU A 187 16.90 12.19 9.75
CA GLU A 187 17.96 13.16 9.48
C GLU A 187 18.94 12.64 8.43
N LYS A 188 19.34 13.54 7.52
CA LYS A 188 20.31 13.22 6.46
C LYS A 188 21.62 12.71 7.07
N GLY A 189 22.08 11.54 6.61
CA GLY A 189 23.32 10.92 7.07
C GLY A 189 23.19 10.03 8.30
N LYS A 190 22.02 10.00 8.97
CA LYS A 190 21.74 9.04 10.04
C LYS A 190 21.07 7.78 9.50
N ILE A 191 21.25 6.67 10.20
CA ILE A 191 20.53 5.43 9.94
C ILE A 191 19.12 5.57 10.54
N ALA A 192 18.11 5.47 9.69
CA ALA A 192 16.71 5.42 10.10
C ALA A 192 16.45 4.20 10.98
N GLN A 193 15.71 4.41 12.06
CA GLN A 193 15.31 3.36 12.99
C GLN A 193 13.83 3.45 13.29
N LEU A 194 13.19 2.29 13.40
CA LEU A 194 11.80 2.23 13.84
C LEU A 194 11.70 2.50 15.34
N ASN A 195 10.65 3.22 15.74
CA ASN A 195 10.27 3.26 17.14
C ASN A 195 9.64 1.92 17.58
N ASP A 196 9.64 1.67 18.89
CA ASP A 196 9.20 0.39 19.43
C ASP A 196 7.71 0.11 19.20
N GLU A 197 6.89 1.15 19.16
CA GLU A 197 5.47 1.05 18.82
C GLU A 197 5.27 0.47 17.41
N THR A 198 6.03 0.96 16.42
CA THR A 198 5.94 0.49 15.03
C THR A 198 6.46 -0.93 14.90
N LYS A 199 7.57 -1.27 15.58
CA LYS A 199 8.09 -2.65 15.64
C LYS A 199 7.06 -3.61 16.22
N LEU A 200 6.39 -3.21 17.30
CA LEU A 200 5.33 -4.00 17.94
C LEU A 200 4.16 -4.23 16.98
N LYS A 201 3.65 -3.17 16.34
CA LYS A 201 2.56 -3.26 15.36
C LYS A 201 2.90 -4.18 14.19
N ILE A 202 4.12 -4.07 13.64
CA ILE A 202 4.59 -4.95 12.56
C ILE A 202 4.56 -6.42 13.00
N ASN A 203 5.12 -6.74 14.17
CA ASN A 203 5.18 -8.11 14.65
C ASN A 203 3.78 -8.67 14.95
N GLN A 204 2.91 -7.88 15.59
CA GLN A 204 1.51 -8.28 15.85
C GLN A 204 0.76 -8.56 14.55
N LEU A 205 0.85 -7.65 13.57
CA LEU A 205 0.16 -7.82 12.30
C LEU A 205 0.70 -9.04 11.53
N LYS A 206 2.02 -9.26 11.54
CA LYS A 206 2.66 -10.43 10.89
C LYS A 206 2.05 -11.74 11.37
N THR A 207 1.81 -11.92 12.66
CA THR A 207 1.23 -13.16 13.21
C THR A 207 -0.22 -13.42 12.80
N ARG A 208 -0.92 -12.40 12.28
CA ARG A 208 -2.33 -12.47 11.85
C ARG A 208 -2.48 -12.77 10.36
N PHE A 209 -1.38 -12.91 9.62
CA PHE A 209 -1.37 -13.36 8.24
C PHE A 209 -1.18 -14.87 8.16
#